data_AF-X1DY48-F1
#
_entry.id   AF-X1DY48-F1
#
_cell.length_a   1.000
_cell.length_b   1.000
_cell.length_c   1.000
_cell.angle_alpha   90.00
_cell.angle_beta   90.00
_cell.angle_gamma   90.00
#
_symmetry.space_group_name_H-M   'P 1'
#
loop_
_entity.id
_entity.type
_entity.pdbx_description
1 polymer ?
#
loop_
_entity_poly.entity_id
_entity_poly.type
_entity_poly.pdbx_seq_one_letter_code
_entity_poly.pdbx_strand_id
1 'polypeptide(L)'
;MKRTMIKSVSDKRKAELEAEYEIRKQLCERAKGYWVRSGDYYRCLGGLCELCGKPPDWRGLHPHEEPHRSQGGKLSLKDSKMLCGKCHSERHGIKEVNDETYKEKGD
;
A
#
# COMPACT_ATOMS: atom_id res chain seq x y z
N MET A 1 29.64 0.85 16.48
CA MET A 1 28.26 0.36 16.26
C MET A 1 28.22 -0.43 14.95
N LYS A 2 27.80 -1.70 14.95
CA LYS A 2 27.58 -2.46 13.71
C LYS A 2 26.27 -1.96 13.07
N ARG A 3 26.33 -1.39 11.87
CA ARG A 3 25.13 -1.01 11.11
C ARG A 3 24.44 -2.28 10.62
N THR A 4 23.17 -2.46 10.96
CA THR A 4 22.34 -3.53 10.39
C THR A 4 22.12 -3.22 8.91
N MET A 5 22.62 -4.06 8.01
CA MET A 5 22.35 -3.89 6.59
C MET A 5 20.88 -4.24 6.31
N ILE A 6 20.19 -3.36 5.59
CA ILE A 6 18.86 -3.65 5.04
C ILE A 6 19.03 -4.80 4.04
N LYS A 7 18.33 -5.91 4.26
CA LYS A 7 18.34 -7.05 3.33
C LYS A 7 17.72 -6.62 2.00
N SER A 8 18.37 -6.97 0.89
CA SER A 8 17.80 -6.79 -0.44
C SER A 8 16.51 -7.61 -0.60
N VAL A 9 15.60 -7.13 -1.45
CA VAL A 9 14.40 -7.87 -1.83
C VAL A 9 14.81 -9.19 -2.50
N SER A 10 14.21 -10.31 -2.09
CA SER A 10 14.52 -11.63 -2.67
C SER A 10 14.10 -11.70 -4.14
N ASP A 11 14.78 -12.54 -4.93
CA ASP A 11 14.42 -12.73 -6.34
C ASP A 11 13.00 -13.27 -6.53
N LYS A 12 12.55 -14.13 -5.62
CA LYS A 12 11.14 -14.57 -5.57
C LYS A 12 10.20 -13.37 -5.47
N ARG A 13 10.49 -12.41 -4.59
CA ARG A 13 9.63 -11.23 -4.41
C ARG A 13 9.70 -10.29 -5.61
N LYS A 14 10.86 -10.17 -6.26
CA LYS A 14 10.99 -9.41 -7.52
C LYS A 14 10.14 -10.03 -8.63
N ALA A 15 10.18 -11.36 -8.78
CA ALA A 15 9.35 -12.07 -9.76
C ALA A 15 7.84 -11.90 -9.48
N GLU A 16 7.41 -11.95 -8.22
CA GLU A 16 6.02 -11.66 -7.84
C GLU A 16 5.62 -10.22 -8.19
N LEU A 17 6.47 -9.23 -7.92
CA LEU A 17 6.20 -7.83 -8.23
C LEU A 17 6.09 -7.61 -9.74
N GLU A 18 6.94 -8.26 -10.53
CA GLU A 18 6.90 -8.19 -11.99
C GLU A 18 5.63 -8.84 -12.54
N ALA A 19 5.25 -10.01 -12.02
CA ALA A 19 4.01 -10.70 -12.40
C ALA A 19 2.74 -9.89 -12.04
N GLU A 20 2.79 -9.09 -10.98
CA GLU A 20 1.69 -8.23 -10.54
C GLU A 20 1.69 -6.84 -11.22
N TYR A 21 2.74 -6.49 -11.97
CA TYR A 21 2.99 -5.12 -12.43
C TYR A 21 1.80 -4.52 -13.18
N GLU A 22 1.29 -5.25 -14.16
CA GLU A 22 0.24 -4.74 -15.05
C GLU A 22 -1.08 -4.53 -14.31
N ILE A 23 -1.44 -5.44 -13.41
CA ILE A 23 -2.65 -5.30 -12.56
C ILE A 23 -2.49 -4.10 -11.64
N ARG A 24 -1.33 -3.92 -11.01
CA ARG A 24 -1.06 -2.77 -10.12
C ARG A 24 -1.15 -1.44 -10.86
N LYS A 25 -0.63 -1.38 -12.08
CA LYS A 25 -0.71 -0.20 -12.95
C LYS A 25 -2.17 0.12 -13.29
N GLN A 26 -2.94 -0.87 -13.73
CA GLN A 26 -4.36 -0.69 -14.05
C GLN A 26 -5.21 -0.26 -12.85
N LEU A 27 -4.94 -0.83 -11.67
CA LEU A 27 -5.57 -0.39 -10.41
C LEU A 27 -5.25 1.08 -10.12
N CYS A 28 -3.99 1.49 -10.30
CA CYS A 28 -3.57 2.87 -10.11
C CYS A 28 -4.24 3.83 -11.09
N GLU A 29 -4.31 3.46 -12.37
CA GLU A 29 -5.00 4.24 -13.41
C GLU A 29 -6.50 4.37 -13.12
N ARG A 30 -7.16 3.30 -12.66
CA ARG A 30 -8.57 3.33 -12.23
C ARG A 30 -8.80 4.31 -11.09
N ALA A 31 -7.84 4.38 -10.16
CA ALA A 31 -7.83 5.37 -9.08
C ALA A 31 -7.43 6.78 -9.54
N LYS A 32 -7.25 7.02 -10.85
CA LYS A 32 -6.79 8.28 -11.45
C LYS A 32 -5.40 8.70 -10.98
N GLY A 33 -4.60 7.75 -10.52
CA GLY A 33 -3.20 7.93 -10.16
C GLY A 33 -2.27 7.64 -11.33
N TYR A 34 -0.98 7.80 -11.09
CA TYR A 34 0.07 7.41 -12.02
C TYR A 34 1.08 6.49 -11.34
N TRP A 35 1.43 5.41 -12.04
CA TRP A 35 2.32 4.39 -11.54
C TRP A 35 3.78 4.82 -11.73
N VAL A 36 4.57 4.76 -10.66
CA VAL A 36 5.97 5.21 -10.68
C VAL A 36 6.89 4.14 -10.14
N ARG A 37 7.98 3.90 -10.87
CA ARG A 37 9.08 3.03 -10.46
C ARG A 37 10.15 3.88 -9.77
N SER A 38 10.48 3.51 -8.53
CA SER A 38 11.52 4.16 -7.72
C SER A 38 12.48 3.09 -7.20
N GLY A 39 13.48 2.74 -8.02
CA GLY A 39 14.40 1.63 -7.73
C GLY A 39 13.68 0.27 -7.75
N ASP A 40 13.80 -0.48 -6.65
CA ASP A 40 13.12 -1.77 -6.42
C ASP A 40 11.67 -1.62 -5.93
N TYR A 41 11.19 -0.38 -5.77
CA TYR A 41 9.85 -0.09 -5.26
C TYR A 41 8.95 0.47 -6.35
N TYR A 42 7.68 0.05 -6.30
CA TYR A 42 6.62 0.57 -7.15
C TYR A 42 5.57 1.24 -6.28
N ARG A 43 5.10 2.41 -6.70
CA ARG A 43 4.09 3.19 -5.97
C ARG A 43 3.08 3.80 -6.93
N CYS A 44 1.83 3.87 -6.50
CA CYS A 44 0.83 4.70 -7.15
C CYS A 44 0.85 6.09 -6.52
N LEU A 45 1.17 7.11 -7.31
CA LEU A 45 1.15 8.50 -6.89
C LEU A 45 -0.09 9.23 -7.42
N GLY A 46 -0.50 10.27 -6.69
CA GLY A 46 -1.71 11.01 -7.01
C GLY A 46 -2.97 10.15 -6.88
N GLY A 47 -3.99 10.47 -7.69
CA GLY A 47 -5.26 9.75 -7.70
C GLY A 47 -6.11 9.99 -6.46
N LEU A 48 -7.18 9.19 -6.34
CA LEU A 48 -8.16 9.24 -5.26
C LEU A 48 -8.33 7.84 -4.68
N CYS A 49 -8.42 7.75 -3.35
CA CYS A 49 -8.73 6.52 -2.64
C CYS A 49 -10.09 5.99 -3.10
N GLU A 50 -10.15 4.71 -3.52
CA GLU A 50 -11.39 4.09 -4.00
C GLU A 50 -12.41 3.85 -2.88
N LEU A 51 -12.01 3.98 -1.61
CA LEU A 51 -12.93 3.88 -0.47
C LEU A 51 -13.46 5.24 -0.01
N CYS A 52 -12.58 6.24 0.18
CA CYS A 52 -12.97 7.52 0.79
C CYS A 52 -12.98 8.71 -0.18
N GLY A 53 -12.57 8.51 -1.44
CA GLY A 53 -12.55 9.54 -2.48
C GLY A 53 -11.52 10.66 -2.27
N LYS A 54 -10.68 10.59 -1.24
CA LYS A 54 -9.66 11.60 -0.92
C LYS A 54 -8.32 11.29 -1.58
N PRO A 55 -7.50 12.31 -1.93
CA PRO A 55 -6.14 12.08 -2.38
C PRO A 55 -5.30 11.40 -1.27
N PRO A 56 -4.28 10.61 -1.64
CA PRO A 56 -3.38 10.01 -0.66
C PRO A 56 -2.51 11.07 0.02
N ASP A 57 -1.98 10.73 1.20
CA ASP A 57 -0.90 11.48 1.83
C ASP A 57 0.47 11.09 1.20
N TRP A 58 1.56 11.42 1.90
CA TRP A 58 2.93 11.13 1.47
C TRP A 58 3.20 9.64 1.19
N ARG A 59 2.38 8.73 1.72
CA ARG A 59 2.50 7.27 1.52
C ARG A 59 2.03 6.84 0.12
N GLY A 60 1.17 7.62 -0.52
CA GLY A 60 0.55 7.27 -1.80
C GLY A 60 -0.65 6.32 -1.65
N LEU A 61 -1.07 5.74 -2.77
CA LEU A 61 -2.12 4.72 -2.78
C LEU A 61 -1.51 3.32 -2.78
N HIS A 62 -2.14 2.41 -2.04
CA HIS A 62 -1.73 1.01 -1.92
C HIS A 62 -2.88 0.06 -2.34
N PRO A 63 -2.58 -1.03 -3.06
CA PRO A 63 -3.58 -2.04 -3.34
C PRO A 63 -4.00 -2.75 -2.05
N HIS A 64 -5.30 -2.92 -1.88
CA HIS A 64 -5.96 -3.67 -0.83
C HIS A 64 -6.78 -4.79 -1.46
N GLU A 65 -6.47 -6.04 -1.14
CA GLU A 65 -7.22 -7.21 -1.58
C GLU A 65 -8.37 -7.57 -0.61
N GLU A 66 -9.57 -7.83 -1.15
CA GLU A 66 -10.74 -8.36 -0.42
C GLU A 66 -11.17 -9.70 -1.07
N PRO A 67 -10.89 -10.88 -0.48
CA PRO A 67 -10.32 -11.11 0.86
C PRO A 67 -8.82 -10.79 0.94
N HIS A 68 -8.28 -10.70 2.16
CA HIS A 68 -6.85 -10.44 2.37
C HIS A 68 -5.98 -11.56 1.79
N ARG A 69 -4.73 -11.25 1.40
CA ARG A 69 -3.77 -12.27 0.91
C ARG A 69 -3.54 -13.42 1.89
N SER A 70 -3.54 -13.14 3.19
CA SER A 70 -3.43 -14.17 4.25
C SER A 70 -4.62 -15.14 4.29
N GLN A 71 -5.74 -14.77 3.66
CA GLN A 71 -6.97 -15.55 3.54
C GLN A 71 -7.15 -16.11 2.11
N GLY A 72 -6.08 -16.15 1.31
CA GLY A 72 -6.11 -16.64 -0.07
C GLY A 72 -6.49 -15.59 -1.11
N GLY A 73 -6.66 -14.32 -0.71
CA GLY A 73 -6.85 -13.20 -1.62
C GLY A 73 -5.72 -13.07 -2.64
N LYS A 74 -6.07 -12.71 -3.86
CA LYS A 74 -5.12 -12.45 -4.94
C LYS A 74 -5.34 -11.04 -5.46
N LEU A 75 -4.25 -10.42 -5.90
CA LEU A 75 -4.35 -9.14 -6.59
C LEU A 75 -5.13 -9.34 -7.89
N SER A 76 -6.24 -8.64 -8.04
CA SER A 76 -7.10 -8.70 -9.22
C SER A 76 -7.80 -7.36 -9.41
N LEU A 77 -8.23 -7.05 -10.63
CA LEU A 77 -9.02 -5.83 -10.84
C LEU A 77 -10.39 -5.89 -10.13
N LYS A 78 -10.94 -7.07 -9.92
CA LYS A 78 -12.27 -7.23 -9.34
C LYS A 78 -12.26 -7.13 -7.82
N ASP A 79 -11.25 -7.75 -7.21
CA ASP A 79 -11.18 -8.02 -5.77
C ASP A 79 -10.10 -7.17 -5.10
N SER A 80 -9.55 -6.17 -5.80
CA SER A 80 -8.57 -5.25 -5.24
C SER A 80 -8.94 -3.80 -5.49
N LYS A 81 -8.59 -2.93 -4.54
CA LYS A 81 -8.83 -1.49 -4.57
C LYS A 81 -7.58 -0.72 -4.19
N MET A 82 -7.35 0.45 -4.76
CA MET A 82 -6.30 1.39 -4.36
C MET A 82 -6.79 2.29 -3.23
N LEU A 83 -6.23 2.11 -2.04
CA LEU A 83 -6.62 2.83 -0.83
C LEU A 83 -5.51 3.77 -0.36
N CYS A 84 -5.89 4.89 0.26
CA CYS A 84 -4.93 5.74 0.97
C CYS A 84 -4.41 5.05 2.24
N GLY A 85 -3.27 5.49 2.76
CA GLY A 85 -2.61 4.87 3.92
C GLY A 85 -3.54 4.71 5.14
N LYS A 86 -4.38 5.71 5.42
CA LYS A 86 -5.35 5.67 6.52
C LYS A 86 -6.40 4.57 6.34
N CYS A 87 -7.10 4.57 5.21
CA CYS A 87 -8.13 3.57 4.91
C CYS A 87 -7.53 2.16 4.79
N HIS A 88 -6.34 2.04 4.21
CA HIS A 88 -5.63 0.77 4.12
C HIS A 88 -5.32 0.22 5.52
N SER A 89 -4.77 1.05 6.41
CA SER A 89 -4.43 0.67 7.79
C SER A 89 -5.66 0.25 8.59
N GLU A 90 -6.76 1.02 8.47
CA GLU A 90 -8.03 0.71 9.12
C GLU A 90 -8.58 -0.66 8.72
N ARG A 91 -8.49 -1.05 7.43
CA ARG A 91 -8.90 -2.37 6.96
C ARG A 91 -8.02 -3.52 7.47
N HIS A 92 -6.77 -3.23 7.82
CA HIS A 92 -5.89 -4.18 8.52
C HIS A 92 -6.08 -4.16 10.05
N GLY A 93 -7.08 -3.42 10.57
CA GLY A 93 -7.32 -3.28 12.01
C GLY A 93 -6.25 -2.44 12.73
N ILE A 94 -5.46 -1.67 11.99
CA ILE A 94 -4.39 -0.83 12.53
C ILE A 94 -4.98 0.55 12.85
N LYS A 95 -4.98 0.92 14.13
CA LYS A 95 -5.27 2.29 14.56
C LYS A 95 -4.01 3.14 14.42
N GLU A 96 -4.09 4.19 13.59
CA GLU A 96 -3.03 5.18 13.51
C GLU A 96 -2.95 5.96 14.83
N VAL A 97 -1.74 6.13 15.35
CA VAL A 97 -1.47 7.03 16.48
C VAL A 97 -1.45 8.47 15.97
N ASN A 98 -2.22 9.32 16.62
CA ASN A 98 -2.15 10.78 16.46
C ASN A 98 -1.48 11.40 17.70
N ASP A 99 -1.04 12.65 17.61
CA ASP A 99 -0.33 13.34 18.71
C ASP A 99 -1.14 13.41 20.02
N GLU A 100 -2.46 13.27 19.94
CA GLU A 100 -3.37 13.22 21.09
C GLU A 100 -3.24 11.90 21.85
N THR A 101 -3.16 10.75 21.15
CA THR A 101 -2.97 9.43 21.78
C THR A 101 -1.61 9.23 22.46
N TYR A 102 -0.63 10.09 22.20
CA TYR A 102 0.69 10.02 22.83
C TYR A 102 0.70 10.65 24.24
N LYS A 103 -0.19 11.61 24.51
CA LYS A 103 -0.26 12.31 25.80
C LYS A 103 -0.90 11.50 26.92
N GLU A 104 -1.67 10.46 26.59
CA GLU A 104 -2.37 9.61 27.57
C GLU A 104 -1.50 8.49 28.16
N LYS A 105 -0.24 8.34 27.74
CA LYS A 105 0.68 7.30 28.24
C LYS A 105 1.97 7.85 28.86
N GLY A 106 1.92 9.11 29.30
CA GLY A 106 3.00 9.76 30.03
C GLY A 106 2.56 10.12 31.45
N ASP A 107 2.38 9.11 32.30
CA ASP A 107 2.40 9.22 33.77
C ASP A 107 3.43 8.21 34.31
#